data_AF-A0A7V8XJY2-F1
#
_entry.id   AF-A0A7V8XJY2-F1
#
_cell.length_a   1.000
_cell.length_b   1.000
_cell.length_c   1.000
_cell.angle_alpha   90.00
_cell.angle_beta   90.00
_cell.angle_gamma   90.00
#
_symmetry.space_group_name_H-M   'P 1'
#
loop_
_entity.id
_entity.type
_entity.pdbx_description
1 polymer ?
#
loop_
_entity_poly.entity_id
_entity_poly.type
_entity_poly.pdbx_seq_one_letter_code
_entity_poly.pdbx_strand_id
1 'polypeptide(L)'
;MSTEPGAGHRSTDDERLLHKLGYAQELFRGMGSFQNFAISFTIISILAGCLTSYFIAFNNGGPIAITWGWLIVGGFCTVVAMAMGEIASTYPTAGGLYYWASKLGSPAWGWFTGWFNLIGQIAVTAAICYGAAIFGTSLLNLLVDYPNSVGWTFVSFSVIMLFSALVNTFGVNVTALLNTISAWWHMAGVLLIVAVLIIVPDDHQSVGFVFGETINNSGFSGGNFGDLTFWFV
;
A
#
# COMPACT_ATOMS: atom_id res chain seq x y z
N MET A 1 47.53 13.58 -2.27
CA MET A 1 47.42 12.13 -1.99
C MET A 1 46.44 11.57 -3.01
N SER A 2 46.97 10.90 -4.03
CA SER A 2 46.22 10.35 -5.16
C SER A 2 45.53 9.06 -4.74
N THR A 3 44.21 9.03 -4.78
CA THR A 3 43.43 7.79 -4.65
C THR A 3 43.40 7.11 -6.02
N GLU A 4 44.22 6.07 -6.19
CA GLU A 4 44.11 5.19 -7.34
C GLU A 4 42.74 4.49 -7.36
N PRO A 5 42.11 4.30 -8.53
CA PRO A 5 40.85 3.60 -8.63
C PRO A 5 41.08 2.10 -8.44
N GLY A 6 40.63 1.58 -7.29
CA GLY A 6 40.59 0.16 -7.02
C GLY A 6 39.81 -0.60 -8.09
N ALA A 7 40.36 -1.72 -8.52
CA ALA A 7 39.85 -2.54 -9.60
C ALA A 7 38.42 -3.05 -9.34
N GLY A 8 37.52 -2.79 -10.30
CA GLY A 8 36.58 -3.82 -10.76
C GLY A 8 35.13 -3.81 -10.29
N HIS A 9 34.59 -2.73 -9.68
CA HIS A 9 33.13 -2.57 -9.68
C HIS A 9 32.74 -1.89 -11.00
N ARG A 10 32.08 -2.62 -11.91
CA ARG A 10 31.46 -1.99 -13.09
C ARG A 10 30.46 -0.98 -12.57
N SER A 11 30.79 0.31 -12.64
CA SER A 11 29.85 1.36 -12.27
C SER A 11 28.57 1.13 -13.08
N THR A 12 27.46 0.86 -12.41
CA THR A 12 26.19 0.69 -13.12
C THR A 12 25.85 1.98 -13.88
N ASP A 13 25.12 1.91 -14.99
CA ASP A 13 24.76 3.13 -15.74
C ASP A 13 24.04 4.15 -14.84
N ASP A 14 23.29 3.67 -13.85
CA ASP A 14 22.67 4.46 -12.79
C ASP A 14 23.67 5.19 -11.87
N GLU A 15 24.79 4.55 -11.49
CA GLU A 15 25.84 5.20 -10.71
C GLU A 15 26.48 6.36 -11.50
N ARG A 16 26.72 6.15 -12.79
CA ARG A 16 27.21 7.22 -13.67
C ARG A 16 26.19 8.34 -13.81
N LEU A 17 24.90 8.01 -13.83
CA LEU A 17 23.81 8.97 -13.93
C LEU A 17 23.64 9.77 -12.63
N LEU A 18 23.75 9.13 -11.47
CA LEU A 18 23.81 9.76 -10.15
C LEU A 18 24.97 10.76 -10.03
N HIS A 19 26.17 10.34 -10.44
CA HIS A 19 27.35 11.21 -10.45
C HIS A 19 27.17 12.41 -11.39
N LYS A 20 26.54 12.23 -12.56
CA LYS A 20 26.17 13.35 -13.45
C LYS A 20 25.15 14.31 -12.84
N LEU A 21 24.29 13.83 -11.94
CA LEU A 21 23.34 14.65 -11.19
C LEU A 21 23.97 15.35 -9.98
N GLY A 22 25.28 15.15 -9.72
CA GLY A 22 26.00 15.76 -8.61
C GLY A 22 25.84 15.02 -7.27
N TYR A 23 25.32 13.79 -7.29
CA TYR A 23 25.17 12.96 -6.09
C TYR A 23 26.16 11.80 -6.10
N ALA A 24 26.87 11.62 -4.99
CA ALA A 24 27.61 10.39 -4.72
C ALA A 24 26.63 9.32 -4.20
N GLN A 25 26.79 8.08 -4.64
CA GLN A 25 25.99 6.97 -4.11
C GLN A 25 26.45 6.64 -2.68
N GLU A 26 25.71 7.10 -1.66
CA GLU A 26 26.00 6.84 -0.24
C GLU A 26 25.33 5.57 0.30
N LEU A 27 24.24 5.10 -0.33
CA LEU A 27 23.53 3.88 0.05
C LEU A 27 23.92 2.70 -0.86
N PHE A 28 24.34 1.58 -0.27
CA PHE A 28 24.62 0.35 -1.00
C PHE A 28 23.33 -0.25 -1.57
N ARG A 29 23.30 -0.48 -2.90
CA ARG A 29 22.20 -1.19 -3.57
C ARG A 29 22.29 -2.69 -3.26
N GLY A 30 21.64 -3.11 -2.17
CA GLY A 30 21.64 -4.51 -1.73
C GLY A 30 20.47 -5.37 -2.22
N MET A 31 19.47 -4.78 -2.89
CA MET A 31 18.22 -5.46 -3.26
C MET A 31 18.17 -5.74 -4.75
N GLY A 32 17.96 -7.01 -5.13
CA GLY A 32 17.72 -7.40 -6.51
C GLY A 32 16.37 -6.89 -7.05
N SER A 33 16.19 -6.90 -8.38
CA SER A 33 14.94 -6.42 -9.02
C SER A 33 13.69 -7.14 -8.53
N PHE A 34 13.76 -8.47 -8.36
CA PHE A 34 12.66 -9.26 -7.81
C PHE A 34 12.37 -8.93 -6.35
N GLN A 35 13.40 -8.71 -5.52
CA GLN A 35 13.22 -8.28 -4.13
C GLN A 35 12.59 -6.89 -4.05
N ASN A 36 13.01 -5.97 -4.91
CA ASN A 36 12.43 -4.63 -4.99
C ASN A 36 10.94 -4.69 -5.39
N PHE A 37 10.60 -5.52 -6.39
CA PHE A 37 9.21 -5.77 -6.76
C PHE A 37 8.40 -6.40 -5.63
N ALA A 38 8.93 -7.44 -4.98
CA ALA A 38 8.27 -8.12 -3.87
C ALA A 38 8.00 -7.15 -2.70
N ILE A 39 8.94 -6.27 -2.39
CA ILE A 39 8.75 -5.23 -1.37
C ILE A 39 7.62 -4.28 -1.77
N SER A 40 7.63 -3.74 -2.99
CA SER A 40 6.55 -2.88 -3.48
C SER A 40 5.18 -3.58 -3.43
N PHE A 41 5.12 -4.85 -3.83
CA PHE A 41 3.91 -5.66 -3.76
C PHE A 41 3.40 -5.83 -2.32
N THR A 42 4.31 -6.10 -1.37
CA THR A 42 3.94 -6.22 0.05
C THR A 42 3.50 -4.90 0.66
N ILE A 43 4.07 -3.77 0.24
CA ILE A 43 3.68 -2.44 0.74
C ILE A 43 2.26 -2.09 0.30
N ILE A 44 1.89 -2.40 -0.95
CA ILE A 44 0.55 -2.12 -1.48
C ILE A 44 -0.51 -3.03 -0.82
N SER A 45 -0.12 -4.25 -0.39
CA SER A 45 -0.93 -5.23 0.34
C SER A 45 -2.44 -5.23 0.00
N ILE A 46 -2.82 -6.13 -0.91
CA ILE A 46 -4.23 -6.30 -1.29
C ILE A 46 -5.09 -6.69 -0.08
N LEU A 47 -4.58 -7.58 0.79
CA LEU A 47 -5.35 -8.07 1.95
C LEU A 47 -5.64 -6.96 2.95
N ALA A 48 -4.64 -6.14 3.30
CA ALA A 48 -4.83 -5.06 4.26
C ALA A 48 -5.79 -4.02 3.70
N GLY A 49 -5.50 -3.46 2.52
CA GLY A 49 -6.29 -2.35 1.97
C GLY A 49 -7.70 -2.76 1.52
N CYS A 50 -7.84 -3.91 0.85
CA CYS A 50 -9.12 -4.36 0.33
C CYS A 50 -10.07 -4.74 1.47
N LEU A 51 -9.64 -5.57 2.42
CA LEU A 51 -10.52 -6.09 3.46
C LEU A 51 -10.95 -5.01 4.45
N THR A 52 -10.05 -4.08 4.85
CA THR A 52 -10.42 -2.99 5.77
C THR A 52 -11.42 -2.02 5.15
N SER A 53 -11.32 -1.78 3.85
CA SER A 53 -12.13 -0.79 3.14
C SER A 53 -13.36 -1.40 2.46
N TYR A 54 -13.45 -2.74 2.38
CA TYR A 54 -14.54 -3.44 1.72
C TYR A 54 -15.90 -3.01 2.25
N PHE A 55 -16.04 -2.96 3.58
CA PHE A 55 -17.30 -2.55 4.21
C PHE A 55 -17.73 -1.13 3.79
N ILE A 56 -16.79 -0.20 3.73
CA ILE A 56 -17.05 1.20 3.37
C ILE A 56 -17.57 1.26 1.92
N ALA A 57 -16.86 0.61 0.99
CA ALA A 57 -17.25 0.57 -0.42
C ALA A 57 -18.60 -0.13 -0.62
N PHE A 58 -18.80 -1.26 0.06
CA PHE A 58 -20.05 -2.03 -0.04
C PHE A 58 -21.25 -1.24 0.50
N ASN A 59 -21.09 -0.53 1.62
CA ASN A 59 -22.18 0.19 2.25
C ASN A 59 -22.59 1.46 1.50
N ASN A 60 -21.66 2.11 0.80
CA ASN A 60 -21.90 3.41 0.15
C ASN A 60 -22.08 3.32 -1.37
N GLY A 61 -21.57 2.27 -2.02
CA GLY A 61 -21.75 2.06 -3.46
C GLY A 61 -22.21 0.66 -3.87
N GLY A 62 -22.32 -0.30 -2.94
CA GLY A 62 -22.74 -1.66 -3.24
C GLY A 62 -21.73 -2.49 -4.04
N PRO A 63 -22.13 -3.71 -4.47
CA PRO A 63 -21.29 -4.62 -5.25
C PRO A 63 -20.74 -4.01 -6.55
N ILE A 64 -21.53 -3.14 -7.20
CA ILE A 64 -21.14 -2.51 -8.47
C ILE A 64 -19.94 -1.56 -8.29
N ALA A 65 -19.89 -0.82 -7.18
CA ALA A 65 -18.79 0.10 -6.89
C ALA A 65 -17.48 -0.64 -6.60
N ILE A 66 -17.55 -1.80 -5.92
CA ILE A 66 -16.36 -2.62 -5.66
C ILE A 66 -15.83 -3.21 -6.97
N THR A 67 -16.72 -3.68 -7.84
CA THR A 67 -16.35 -4.37 -9.09
C THR A 67 -15.81 -3.39 -10.13
N TRP A 68 -16.59 -2.36 -10.49
CA TRP A 68 -16.19 -1.40 -11.53
C TRP A 68 -15.29 -0.31 -11.00
N GLY A 69 -15.52 0.16 -9.76
CA GLY A 69 -14.71 1.22 -9.15
C GLY A 69 -13.25 0.81 -9.03
N TRP A 70 -12.97 -0.44 -8.64
CA TRP A 70 -11.60 -0.95 -8.64
C TRP A 70 -11.00 -0.91 -10.06
N LEU A 71 -11.65 -1.48 -11.07
CA LEU A 71 -11.10 -1.52 -12.43
C LEU A 71 -10.84 -0.12 -13.01
N ILE A 72 -11.78 0.81 -12.82
CA ILE A 72 -11.68 2.17 -13.32
C ILE A 72 -10.54 2.92 -12.61
N VAL A 73 -10.54 2.93 -11.27
CA VAL A 73 -9.50 3.60 -10.48
C VAL A 73 -8.14 2.95 -10.71
N GLY A 74 -8.08 1.62 -10.81
CA GLY A 74 -6.87 0.87 -11.13
C GLY A 74 -6.30 1.23 -12.50
N GLY A 75 -7.15 1.48 -13.49
CA GLY A 75 -6.75 2.00 -14.79
C GLY A 75 -6.07 3.37 -14.68
N PHE A 76 -6.67 4.31 -13.96
CA PHE A 76 -6.05 5.62 -13.70
C PHE A 76 -4.75 5.52 -12.91
N CYS A 77 -4.70 4.67 -11.87
CA CYS A 77 -3.48 4.41 -11.10
C CYS A 77 -2.36 3.85 -11.98
N THR A 78 -2.68 3.01 -12.97
CA THR A 78 -1.70 2.48 -13.92
C THR A 78 -1.10 3.59 -14.79
N VAL A 79 -1.92 4.53 -15.26
CA VAL A 79 -1.43 5.70 -16.03
C VAL A 79 -0.48 6.55 -15.18
N VAL A 80 -0.84 6.80 -13.92
CA VAL A 80 0.03 7.54 -12.99
C VAL A 80 1.34 6.78 -12.72
N ALA A 81 1.26 5.45 -12.55
CA ALA A 81 2.43 4.61 -12.33
C ALA A 81 3.38 4.62 -13.52
N MET A 82 2.86 4.62 -14.76
CA MET A 82 3.68 4.74 -15.97
C MET A 82 4.41 6.08 -16.02
N ALA A 83 3.73 7.20 -15.72
CA ALA A 83 4.35 8.52 -15.67
C ALA A 83 5.44 8.62 -14.58
N MET A 84 5.19 8.04 -13.41
CA MET A 84 6.18 7.93 -12.33
C MET A 84 7.38 7.05 -12.73
N GLY A 85 7.15 5.99 -13.51
CA GLY A 85 8.20 5.11 -14.03
C GLY A 85 9.16 5.85 -14.97
N GLU A 86 8.65 6.72 -15.84
CA GLU A 86 9.48 7.55 -16.73
C GLU A 86 10.40 8.50 -15.93
N ILE A 87 9.84 9.17 -14.91
CA ILE A 87 10.61 10.06 -14.02
C ILE A 87 11.65 9.27 -13.23
N ALA A 88 11.29 8.11 -12.69
CA ALA A 88 12.21 7.26 -11.92
C ALA A 88 13.38 6.76 -12.75
N SER A 89 13.17 6.45 -14.04
CA SER A 89 14.23 6.06 -14.97
C SER A 89 15.21 7.19 -15.30
N THR A 90 14.73 8.44 -15.26
CA THR A 90 15.53 9.64 -15.56
C THR A 90 16.28 10.17 -14.33
N TYR A 91 15.72 9.98 -13.13
CA TYR A 91 16.28 10.49 -11.88
C TYR A 91 16.34 9.39 -10.79
N PRO A 92 17.27 8.42 -10.92
CA PRO A 92 17.39 7.28 -10.00
C PRO A 92 18.06 7.67 -8.68
N THR A 93 17.47 8.61 -7.94
CA THR A 93 17.99 9.12 -6.67
C THR A 93 17.26 8.52 -5.47
N ALA A 94 17.97 8.32 -4.36
CA ALA A 94 17.38 7.80 -3.11
C ALA A 94 16.32 8.74 -2.49
N GLY A 95 16.31 10.02 -2.88
CA GLY A 95 15.32 11.00 -2.43
C GLY A 95 13.97 10.92 -3.15
N GLY A 96 13.85 10.13 -4.21
CA GLY A 96 12.59 9.84 -4.90
C GLY A 96 11.71 11.08 -5.13
N LEU A 97 10.48 11.04 -4.60
CA LEU A 97 9.39 12.00 -4.84
C LEU A 97 9.74 13.45 -4.53
N TYR A 98 10.35 13.74 -3.37
CA TYR A 98 10.65 15.14 -3.01
C TYR A 98 11.76 15.72 -3.89
N TYR A 99 12.73 14.88 -4.27
CA TYR A 99 13.79 15.27 -5.19
C TYR A 99 13.22 15.55 -6.59
N TRP A 100 12.40 14.65 -7.13
CA TRP A 100 11.74 14.83 -8.42
C TRP A 100 10.89 16.11 -8.45
N ALA A 101 10.09 16.35 -7.41
CA ALA A 101 9.27 17.56 -7.28
C ALA A 101 10.12 18.84 -7.23
N SER A 102 11.24 18.81 -6.48
CA SER A 102 12.15 19.95 -6.40
C SER A 102 12.85 20.27 -7.72
N LYS A 103 13.19 19.23 -8.49
CA LYS A 103 13.96 19.35 -9.74
C LYS A 103 13.09 19.74 -10.94
N LEU A 104 11.85 19.23 -11.01
CA LEU A 104 10.92 19.50 -12.10
C LEU A 104 10.11 20.79 -11.88
N GLY A 105 9.86 21.17 -10.63
CA GLY A 105 9.11 22.36 -10.28
C GLY A 105 10.00 23.43 -9.65
N SER A 106 10.03 23.45 -8.33
CA SER A 106 10.82 24.40 -7.54
C SER A 106 11.13 23.80 -6.16
N PRO A 107 12.10 24.33 -5.41
CA PRO A 107 12.40 23.87 -4.06
C PRO A 107 11.17 23.85 -3.12
N ALA A 108 10.22 24.77 -3.34
CA ALA A 108 8.97 24.79 -2.58
C ALA A 108 8.12 23.53 -2.82
N TRP A 109 8.02 23.06 -4.06
CA TRP A 109 7.29 21.82 -4.38
C TRP A 109 7.94 20.58 -3.75
N GLY A 110 9.28 20.56 -3.68
CA GLY A 110 10.00 19.52 -2.94
C GLY A 110 9.65 19.50 -1.44
N TRP A 111 9.59 20.68 -0.82
CA TRP A 111 9.20 20.83 0.59
C TRP A 111 7.78 20.32 0.86
N PHE A 112 6.79 20.78 0.09
CA PHE A 112 5.40 20.33 0.25
C PHE A 112 5.26 18.83 -0.01
N THR A 113 5.92 18.31 -1.04
CA THR A 113 5.90 16.87 -1.35
C THR A 113 6.49 16.05 -0.20
N GLY A 114 7.60 16.50 0.39
CA GLY A 114 8.20 15.84 1.55
C GLY A 114 7.26 15.81 2.76
N TRP A 115 6.60 16.93 3.08
CA TRP A 115 5.66 17.00 4.19
C TRP A 115 4.40 16.16 3.97
N PHE A 116 3.82 16.20 2.77
CA PHE A 116 2.67 15.35 2.46
C PHE A 116 3.04 13.86 2.49
N ASN A 117 4.24 13.50 2.02
CA ASN A 117 4.72 12.14 2.12
C ASN A 117 4.87 11.71 3.60
N LEU A 118 5.46 12.56 4.45
CA LEU A 118 5.63 12.28 5.88
C LEU A 118 4.28 12.09 6.60
N ILE A 119 3.35 13.04 6.41
CA ILE A 119 2.01 12.96 7.02
C ILE A 119 1.27 11.71 6.52
N GLY A 120 1.38 11.42 5.21
CA GLY A 120 0.81 10.22 4.62
C GLY A 120 1.37 8.95 5.25
N GLN A 121 2.69 8.86 5.46
CA GLN A 121 3.32 7.70 6.10
C GLN A 121 2.86 7.52 7.56
N ILE A 122 2.74 8.61 8.32
CA ILE A 122 2.23 8.56 9.70
C ILE A 122 0.77 8.05 9.70
N ALA A 123 -0.07 8.60 8.83
CA ALA A 123 -1.48 8.24 8.73
C ALA A 123 -1.67 6.78 8.27
N VAL A 124 -0.93 6.34 7.24
CA VAL A 124 -1.00 4.97 6.73
C VAL A 124 -0.54 3.96 7.78
N THR A 125 0.56 4.25 8.49
CA THR A 125 1.04 3.37 9.57
C THR A 125 0.00 3.21 10.67
N ALA A 126 -0.63 4.31 11.09
CA ALA A 126 -1.72 4.30 12.06
C ALA A 126 -2.94 3.50 11.54
N ALA A 127 -3.35 3.73 10.29
CA ALA A 127 -4.49 3.06 9.68
C ALA A 127 -4.30 1.54 9.60
N ILE A 128 -3.12 1.07 9.20
CA ILE A 128 -2.81 -0.37 9.09
C ILE A 128 -2.83 -1.03 10.48
N CYS A 129 -2.19 -0.42 11.48
CA CYS A 129 -2.19 -0.97 12.84
C CYS A 129 -3.61 -0.99 13.43
N TYR A 130 -4.43 0.01 13.12
CA TYR A 130 -5.80 0.08 13.60
C TYR A 130 -6.69 -0.96 12.91
N GLY A 131 -6.55 -1.14 11.60
CA GLY A 131 -7.22 -2.21 10.85
C GLY A 131 -6.85 -3.60 11.38
N ALA A 132 -5.56 -3.83 11.66
CA ALA A 132 -5.09 -5.07 12.28
C ALA A 132 -5.70 -5.29 13.67
N ALA A 133 -5.84 -4.23 14.48
CA ALA A 133 -6.50 -4.31 15.78
C ALA A 133 -7.98 -4.68 15.66
N ILE A 134 -8.73 -4.07 14.73
CA ILE A 134 -10.15 -4.39 14.50
C ILE A 134 -10.32 -5.88 14.13
N PHE A 135 -9.54 -6.38 13.18
CA PHE A 135 -9.62 -7.78 12.78
C PHE A 135 -9.16 -8.72 13.91
N GLY A 136 -8.10 -8.35 14.62
CA GLY A 136 -7.57 -9.12 15.74
C GLY A 136 -8.58 -9.25 16.89
N THR A 137 -9.18 -8.14 17.35
CA THR A 137 -10.19 -8.18 18.41
C THR A 137 -11.46 -8.90 17.97
N SER A 138 -11.85 -8.77 16.69
CA SER A 138 -13.01 -9.50 16.15
C SER A 138 -12.78 -11.01 16.10
N LEU A 139 -11.58 -11.45 15.69
CA LEU A 139 -11.21 -12.86 15.68
C LEU A 139 -11.13 -13.41 17.11
N LEU A 140 -10.50 -12.69 18.03
CA LEU A 140 -10.41 -13.11 19.44
C LEU A 140 -11.78 -13.14 20.11
N ASN A 141 -12.68 -12.24 19.74
CA ASN A 141 -14.07 -12.29 20.21
C ASN A 141 -14.75 -13.58 19.76
N LEU A 142 -14.57 -13.98 18.48
CA LEU A 142 -15.16 -15.20 17.94
C LEU A 142 -14.58 -16.48 18.58
N LEU A 143 -13.28 -16.50 18.91
CA LEU A 143 -12.60 -17.70 19.39
C LEU A 143 -12.65 -17.88 20.91
N VAL A 144 -12.60 -16.79 21.67
CA VAL A 144 -12.40 -16.80 23.13
C VAL A 144 -13.21 -15.73 23.88
N ASP A 145 -14.26 -15.17 23.26
CA ASP A 145 -15.12 -14.12 23.84
C ASP A 145 -14.35 -12.87 24.32
N TYR A 146 -13.21 -12.55 23.69
CA TYR A 146 -12.46 -11.33 23.99
C TYR A 146 -13.32 -10.08 23.74
N PRO A 147 -13.29 -9.05 24.62
CA PRO A 147 -14.08 -7.84 24.42
C PRO A 147 -13.71 -7.08 23.14
N ASN A 148 -14.69 -6.89 22.25
CA ASN A 148 -14.53 -6.11 21.02
C ASN A 148 -15.19 -4.71 21.15
N SER A 149 -14.80 -3.97 22.17
CA SER A 149 -15.23 -2.57 22.35
C SER A 149 -14.16 -1.60 21.89
N VAL A 150 -14.54 -0.35 21.59
CA VAL A 150 -13.63 0.71 21.11
C VAL A 150 -12.38 0.85 22.01
N GLY A 151 -12.54 0.75 23.33
CA GLY A 151 -11.43 0.83 24.27
C GLY A 151 -10.44 -0.33 24.12
N TRP A 152 -10.92 -1.56 23.96
CA TRP A 152 -10.07 -2.74 23.77
C TRP A 152 -9.41 -2.79 22.40
N THR A 153 -10.09 -2.30 21.36
CA THR A 153 -9.50 -2.10 20.04
C THR A 153 -8.35 -1.08 20.11
N PHE A 154 -8.53 0.03 20.84
CA PHE A 154 -7.48 1.04 21.03
C PHE A 154 -6.27 0.51 21.81
N VAL A 155 -6.50 -0.32 22.84
CA VAL A 155 -5.41 -0.99 23.57
C VAL A 155 -4.64 -1.93 22.63
N SER A 156 -5.35 -2.76 21.87
CA SER A 156 -4.76 -3.71 20.92
C SER A 156 -3.96 -2.98 19.84
N PHE A 157 -4.51 -1.90 19.29
CA PHE A 157 -3.81 -0.98 18.38
C PHE A 157 -2.51 -0.44 18.98
N SER A 158 -2.56 0.04 20.22
CA SER A 158 -1.40 0.61 20.90
C SER A 158 -0.29 -0.43 21.09
N VAL A 159 -0.65 -1.68 21.42
CA VAL A 159 0.30 -2.80 21.54
C VAL A 159 0.93 -3.14 20.20
N ILE A 160 0.13 -3.25 19.13
CA ILE A 160 0.62 -3.53 17.77
C ILE A 160 1.57 -2.42 17.30
N MET A 161 1.24 -1.16 17.59
CA MET A 161 2.07 0.00 17.24
C MET A 161 3.42 -0.03 17.97
N LEU A 162 3.41 -0.27 19.29
CA LEU A 162 4.63 -0.39 20.08
C LEU A 162 5.51 -1.53 19.59
N PHE A 163 4.91 -2.69 19.31
CA PHE A 163 5.64 -3.83 18.74
C PHE A 163 6.28 -3.48 17.39
N SER A 164 5.53 -2.82 16.50
CA SER A 164 6.01 -2.40 15.19
C SER A 164 7.18 -1.41 15.30
N ALA A 165 7.11 -0.46 16.23
CA ALA A 165 8.18 0.49 16.51
C ALA A 165 9.44 -0.20 17.08
N LEU A 166 9.26 -1.17 17.97
CA LEU A 166 10.37 -1.96 18.52
C LEU A 166 11.05 -2.77 17.41
N VAL A 167 10.30 -3.49 16.58
CA VAL A 167 10.86 -4.25 15.44
C VAL A 167 11.61 -3.34 14.48
N ASN A 168 11.10 -2.13 14.22
CA ASN A 168 11.77 -1.15 13.39
C ASN A 168 13.14 -0.71 13.96
N THR A 169 13.28 -0.72 15.30
CA THR A 169 14.52 -0.34 15.99
C THR A 169 15.61 -1.43 15.92
N PHE A 170 15.25 -2.71 15.82
CA PHE A 170 16.21 -3.84 15.91
C PHE A 170 16.91 -4.23 14.59
N GLY A 171 16.73 -3.45 13.51
CA GLY A 171 17.62 -3.46 12.34
C GLY A 171 17.02 -3.98 11.02
N VAL A 172 17.51 -3.41 9.93
CA VAL A 172 16.99 -3.55 8.55
C VAL A 172 16.92 -5.00 8.04
N ASN A 173 17.78 -5.89 8.54
CA ASN A 173 17.83 -7.29 8.11
C ASN A 173 16.59 -8.09 8.55
N VAL A 174 16.02 -7.78 9.71
CA VAL A 174 14.78 -8.42 10.19
C VAL A 174 13.62 -8.00 9.30
N THR A 175 13.53 -6.70 9.00
CA THR A 175 12.52 -6.14 8.10
C THR A 175 12.60 -6.74 6.69
N ALA A 176 13.82 -6.94 6.17
CA ALA A 176 14.02 -7.55 4.85
C ALA A 176 13.52 -9.01 4.79
N LEU A 177 13.79 -9.80 5.84
CA LEU A 177 13.27 -11.17 5.95
C LEU A 177 11.74 -11.18 6.07
N LEU A 178 11.18 -10.34 6.94
CA LEU A 178 9.73 -10.22 7.12
C LEU A 178 9.03 -9.83 5.81
N ASN A 179 9.60 -8.92 5.02
CA ASN A 179 9.06 -8.56 3.72
C ASN A 179 9.03 -9.73 2.74
N THR A 180 10.09 -10.56 2.72
CA THR A 180 10.12 -11.74 1.84
C THR A 180 9.06 -12.76 2.25
N ILE A 181 8.92 -13.05 3.54
CA ILE A 181 7.88 -13.94 4.07
C ILE A 181 6.50 -13.36 3.80
N SER A 182 6.34 -12.06 4.01
CA SER A 182 5.10 -11.33 3.76
C SER A 182 4.65 -11.48 2.30
N ALA A 183 5.55 -11.41 1.32
CA ALA A 183 5.19 -11.57 -0.09
C ALA A 183 4.53 -12.93 -0.36
N TRP A 184 5.13 -14.01 0.16
CA TRP A 184 4.55 -15.36 0.05
C TRP A 184 3.25 -15.51 0.82
N TRP A 185 3.18 -14.93 2.02
CA TRP A 185 1.96 -14.92 2.84
C TRP A 185 0.80 -14.22 2.12
N HIS A 186 1.05 -13.09 1.46
CA HIS A 186 0.02 -12.39 0.69
C HIS A 186 -0.47 -13.22 -0.49
N MET A 187 0.44 -13.84 -1.26
CA MET A 187 0.04 -14.69 -2.38
C MET A 187 -0.77 -15.91 -1.91
N ALA A 188 -0.27 -16.62 -0.91
CA ALA A 188 -0.95 -17.80 -0.37
C ALA A 188 -2.28 -17.44 0.31
N GLY A 189 -2.31 -16.33 1.08
CA GLY A 189 -3.49 -15.86 1.78
C GLY A 189 -4.61 -15.42 0.84
N VAL A 190 -4.29 -14.71 -0.24
CA VAL A 190 -5.29 -14.35 -1.27
C VAL A 190 -5.84 -15.61 -1.94
N LEU A 191 -4.98 -16.54 -2.36
CA LEU A 191 -5.41 -17.79 -2.98
C LEU A 191 -6.30 -18.61 -2.04
N LEU A 192 -5.95 -18.67 -0.75
CA LEU A 192 -6.73 -19.35 0.27
C LEU A 192 -8.11 -18.71 0.44
N ILE A 193 -8.20 -17.38 0.55
CA ILE A 193 -9.48 -16.68 0.69
C ILE A 193 -10.35 -16.91 -0.55
N VAL A 194 -9.79 -16.80 -1.74
CA VAL A 194 -10.52 -17.07 -2.99
C VAL A 194 -11.02 -18.51 -3.03
N ALA A 195 -10.19 -19.50 -2.68
CA ALA A 195 -10.60 -20.89 -2.64
C ALA A 195 -11.73 -21.13 -1.61
N VAL A 196 -11.63 -20.53 -0.43
CA VAL A 196 -12.67 -20.60 0.60
C VAL A 196 -13.98 -19.99 0.10
N LEU A 197 -13.95 -18.82 -0.53
CA LEU A 197 -15.14 -18.15 -1.07
C LEU A 197 -15.78 -18.90 -2.24
N ILE A 198 -15.02 -19.70 -2.99
CA ILE A 198 -15.55 -20.55 -4.07
C ILE A 198 -16.17 -21.83 -3.50
N ILE A 199 -15.52 -22.47 -2.52
CA ILE A 199 -15.83 -23.85 -2.11
C ILE A 199 -16.80 -23.91 -0.92
N VAL A 200 -16.70 -22.99 0.03
CA VAL A 200 -17.43 -23.09 1.32
C VAL A 200 -18.89 -22.62 1.24
N PRO A 201 -19.26 -21.54 0.52
CA PRO A 201 -20.65 -21.12 0.42
C PRO A 201 -21.51 -22.12 -0.36
N ASP A 202 -22.68 -22.46 0.17
CA ASP A 202 -23.67 -23.30 -0.52
C ASP A 202 -24.34 -22.56 -1.70
N ASP A 203 -24.47 -21.23 -1.59
CA ASP A 203 -25.08 -20.36 -2.59
C ASP A 203 -24.16 -19.18 -2.93
N HIS A 204 -23.96 -18.92 -4.22
CA HIS A 204 -23.22 -17.75 -4.74
C HIS A 204 -24.17 -16.65 -5.20
N GLN A 205 -23.75 -15.40 -5.01
CA GLN A 205 -24.51 -14.25 -5.50
C GLN A 205 -24.58 -14.24 -7.04
N SER A 206 -25.72 -13.80 -7.57
CA SER A 206 -25.92 -13.75 -9.02
C SER A 206 -25.00 -12.72 -9.69
N VAL A 207 -24.65 -12.95 -10.96
CA VAL A 207 -23.87 -12.00 -11.77
C VAL A 207 -24.57 -10.63 -11.82
N GLY A 208 -25.90 -10.61 -11.90
CA GLY A 208 -26.68 -9.37 -11.88
C GLY A 208 -26.49 -8.57 -10.59
N PHE A 209 -26.41 -9.24 -9.44
CA PHE A 209 -26.14 -8.58 -8.17
C PHE A 209 -24.72 -7.98 -8.14
N VAL A 210 -23.71 -8.76 -8.53
CA VAL A 210 -22.30 -8.33 -8.48
C VAL A 210 -22.02 -7.14 -9.40
N PHE A 211 -22.59 -7.13 -10.60
CA PHE A 211 -22.31 -6.12 -11.62
C PHE A 211 -23.36 -5.02 -11.75
N GLY A 212 -24.50 -5.15 -11.08
CA GLY A 212 -25.67 -4.29 -11.27
C GLY A 212 -26.22 -3.66 -9.99
N GLU A 213 -26.03 -4.28 -8.82
CA GLU A 213 -26.65 -3.80 -7.59
C GLU A 213 -25.91 -2.59 -7.02
N THR A 214 -26.69 -1.55 -6.68
CA THR A 214 -26.22 -0.37 -5.96
C THR A 214 -26.75 -0.36 -4.53
N ILE A 215 -25.89 -0.03 -3.58
CA ILE A 215 -26.29 0.21 -2.18
C ILE A 215 -25.71 1.57 -1.82
N ASN A 216 -26.57 2.52 -1.42
CA ASN A 216 -26.14 3.86 -1.03
C ASN A 216 -26.72 4.23 0.34
N ASN A 217 -25.93 3.97 1.38
CA ASN A 217 -26.23 4.38 2.76
C ASN A 217 -25.44 5.63 3.20
N SER A 218 -24.90 6.40 2.25
CA SER A 218 -24.08 7.59 2.53
C SER A 218 -24.87 8.80 3.07
N GLY A 219 -26.19 8.81 2.84
CA GLY A 219 -27.06 9.97 3.09
C GLY A 219 -27.11 11.00 1.94
N PHE A 220 -26.34 10.81 0.86
CA PHE A 220 -26.40 11.63 -0.35
C PHE A 220 -27.38 11.08 -1.39
N SER A 221 -27.88 11.95 -2.27
CA SER A 221 -28.74 11.55 -3.39
C SER A 221 -27.94 10.85 -4.50
N GLY A 222 -28.62 10.03 -5.30
CA GLY A 222 -27.99 9.23 -6.37
C GLY A 222 -27.95 7.76 -5.99
N GLY A 223 -29.06 7.07 -6.26
CA GLY A 223 -29.21 5.65 -5.91
C GLY A 223 -28.65 4.72 -6.98
N ASN A 224 -28.41 5.22 -8.19
CA ASN A 224 -28.02 4.41 -9.34
C ASN A 224 -26.62 4.75 -9.83
N PHE A 225 -25.96 3.76 -10.42
CA PHE A 225 -24.62 3.88 -11.00
C PHE A 225 -24.50 4.91 -12.13
N GLY A 226 -25.61 5.22 -12.81
CA GLY A 226 -25.69 6.26 -13.83
C GLY A 226 -25.79 7.69 -13.29
N ASP A 227 -26.07 7.85 -11.99
CA ASP A 227 -26.20 9.16 -11.38
C ASP A 227 -24.81 9.76 -11.16
N LEU A 228 -24.58 10.99 -11.62
CA LEU A 228 -23.28 11.65 -11.45
C LEU A 228 -22.90 11.74 -9.96
N THR A 229 -23.89 11.95 -9.08
CA THR A 229 -23.68 12.05 -7.63
C THR A 229 -23.22 10.74 -7.02
N PHE A 230 -23.61 9.58 -7.56
CA PHE A 230 -23.14 8.26 -7.09
C PHE A 230 -21.60 8.12 -7.19
N TRP A 231 -20.98 8.79 -8.16
CA TRP A 231 -19.53 8.73 -8.36
C TRP A 231 -18.71 9.62 -7.40
N PHE A 232 -19.37 10.49 -6.64
CA PHE A 232 -18.73 11.40 -5.69
C PHE A 232 -19.00 11.04 -4.23
N VAL A 233 -19.66 9.92 -4.00
CA VAL A 233 -20.24 9.48 -2.73
C VAL A 233 -19.64 8.14 -2.33
#